data_AF-A0AAV4FH58-F1
#
_entry.id   AF-A0AAV4FH58-F1
#
_cell.length_a   1.000
_cell.length_b   1.000
_cell.length_c   1.000
_cell.angle_alpha   90.00
_cell.angle_beta   90.00
_cell.angle_gamma   90.00
#
_symmetry.space_group_name_H-M   'P 1'
#
loop_
_entity.id
_entity.type
_entity.pdbx_description
1 polymer ?
#
loop_
_entity_poly.entity_id
_entity_poly.type
_entity_poly.pdbx_seq_one_letter_code
_entity_poly.pdbx_strand_id
1 'polypeptide(L)'
;MFGYTFKCAGLVTLIYLKTDLNWFFVPYAVEGISGNYVGVLLGLFLYTSDISGRNRSRTTAMVILEGVRSGTTAALNIVVGKMIQQNGFMLPGWISLAASVSGLLLIFALPNRKPQVLAIPGSRTKAGYTQIQDDGIPDWKSWMSMFAFPAGTFNDQNVKKMFISALAATFLMLVAMLGMKKVQSLYLMNEPICWSSSMIGWFSFGSDLSANMVTIFIGPLLIRCLPGMIVGVLGMLSEAGGYLFLALADTGFKLYFQPALSIGHQIPMGMIRGELSRLVGSEAQGTMFATIAVLESFSFAVGSTFLYVYNATLGFYKGTVALVGAFILFVAAWILM
;
A
#
# COMPACT_ATOMS: atom_id res chain seq x y z
N MET A 1 -2.84 10.48 10.68
CA MET A 1 -1.55 11.10 11.10
C MET A 1 -1.40 11.11 12.62
N PHE A 2 -2.41 11.53 13.40
CA PHE A 2 -2.32 11.52 14.88
C PHE A 2 -1.88 10.18 15.46
N GLY A 3 -2.49 9.07 15.04
CA GLY A 3 -2.09 7.74 15.52
C GLY A 3 -0.65 7.35 15.19
N TYR A 4 -0.18 7.70 14.00
CA TYR A 4 1.21 7.49 13.62
C TYR A 4 2.17 8.30 14.51
N THR A 5 1.85 9.56 14.83
CA THR A 5 2.64 10.39 15.75
C THR A 5 2.65 9.84 17.18
N PHE A 6 1.50 9.40 17.69
CA PHE A 6 1.42 8.75 19.00
C PHE A 6 2.26 7.47 19.05
N LYS A 7 2.26 6.67 17.99
CA LYS A 7 3.15 5.52 17.90
C LYS A 7 4.61 5.94 17.97
N CYS A 8 5.04 6.90 17.14
CA CYS A 8 6.44 7.35 17.14
C CYS A 8 6.87 7.86 18.50
N ALA A 9 6.03 8.64 19.19
CA ALA A 9 6.31 9.12 20.54
C ALA A 9 6.41 7.95 21.53
N GLY A 10 5.44 7.04 21.52
CA GLY A 10 5.44 5.87 22.39
C GLY A 10 6.66 4.96 22.17
N LEU A 11 7.05 4.71 20.92
CA LEU A 11 8.23 3.91 20.59
C LEU A 11 9.52 4.57 21.13
N VAL A 12 9.70 5.87 20.93
CA VAL A 12 10.87 6.61 21.45
C VAL A 12 10.92 6.52 22.97
N THR A 13 9.78 6.70 23.65
CA THR A 13 9.69 6.58 25.11
C THR A 13 10.06 5.17 25.59
N LEU A 14 9.53 4.12 24.97
CA LEU A 14 9.81 2.74 25.35
C LEU A 14 11.28 2.35 25.11
N ILE A 15 11.86 2.80 24.00
CA ILE A 15 13.28 2.58 23.71
C ILE A 15 14.16 3.30 24.73
N TYR A 16 13.81 4.55 25.11
CA TYR A 16 14.52 5.30 26.14
C TYR A 16 14.46 4.62 27.51
N LEU A 17 13.27 4.12 27.88
CA LEU A 17 13.03 3.42 29.14
C LEU A 17 13.55 1.97 29.14
N LYS A 18 14.12 1.48 28.03
CA LYS A 18 14.64 0.11 27.85
C LYS A 18 13.64 -0.95 28.34
N THR A 19 12.37 -0.76 28.03
CA THR A 19 11.28 -1.63 28.50
C THR A 19 11.24 -2.94 27.72
N ASP A 20 10.64 -3.98 28.30
CA ASP A 20 10.40 -5.26 27.63
C ASP A 20 9.62 -5.10 26.32
N LEU A 21 9.90 -6.00 25.37
CA LEU A 21 9.31 -6.01 24.03
C LEU A 21 7.77 -6.03 24.03
N ASN A 22 7.15 -6.59 25.07
CA ASN A 22 5.69 -6.65 25.20
C ASN A 22 5.04 -5.26 25.27
N TRP A 23 5.73 -4.25 25.79
CA TRP A 23 5.16 -2.90 25.87
C TRP A 23 5.05 -2.21 24.51
N PHE A 24 5.77 -2.71 23.50
CA PHE A 24 5.71 -2.15 22.14
C PHE A 24 4.33 -2.36 21.50
N PHE A 25 3.52 -3.31 21.96
CA PHE A 25 2.16 -3.52 21.45
C PHE A 25 1.24 -2.31 21.69
N VAL A 26 1.45 -1.55 22.77
CA VAL A 26 0.57 -0.44 23.14
C VAL A 26 0.61 0.71 22.13
N PRO A 27 1.78 1.27 21.75
CA PRO A 27 1.86 2.28 20.68
C PRO A 27 1.27 1.84 19.34
N TYR A 28 1.44 0.56 18.97
CA TYR A 28 0.84 0.01 17.74
C TYR A 28 -0.68 -0.11 17.82
N ALA A 29 -1.22 -0.49 18.98
CA ALA A 29 -2.67 -0.52 19.21
C ALA A 29 -3.28 0.88 19.10
N VAL A 30 -2.61 1.89 19.68
CA VAL A 30 -3.03 3.30 19.58
C VAL A 30 -3.02 3.76 18.12
N GLU A 31 -1.98 3.46 17.35
CA GLU A 31 -1.95 3.75 15.91
C GLU A 31 -3.13 3.11 15.17
N GLY A 32 -3.45 1.86 15.48
CA GLY A 32 -4.54 1.12 14.85
C GLY A 32 -5.89 1.81 15.00
N ILE A 33 -6.20 2.31 16.21
CA ILE A 33 -7.49 2.96 16.51
C ILE A 33 -7.56 4.43 16.09
N SER A 34 -6.42 5.13 16.00
CA SER A 34 -6.37 6.58 15.76
C SER A 34 -5.84 6.96 14.36
N GLY A 35 -5.69 5.98 13.48
CA GLY A 35 -5.41 6.15 12.07
C GLY A 35 -3.93 6.06 11.70
N ASN A 36 -3.63 5.12 10.81
CA ASN A 36 -2.30 4.84 10.27
C ASN A 36 -2.02 5.65 8.97
N TYR A 37 -0.83 5.48 8.39
CA TYR A 37 -0.37 6.08 7.13
C TYR A 37 -1.35 5.85 5.96
N VAL A 38 -2.07 4.72 5.93
CA VAL A 38 -3.07 4.42 4.90
C VAL A 38 -4.16 5.50 4.85
N GLY A 39 -4.62 6.00 6.01
CA GLY A 39 -5.58 7.10 6.07
C GLY A 39 -5.00 8.42 5.59
N VAL A 40 -3.69 8.63 5.74
CA VAL A 40 -2.99 9.80 5.22
C VAL A 40 -2.89 9.73 3.70
N LEU A 41 -2.54 8.56 3.16
CA LEU A 41 -2.52 8.33 1.71
C LEU A 41 -3.90 8.53 1.10
N LEU A 42 -4.96 8.03 1.73
CA LEU A 42 -6.33 8.29 1.32
C LEU A 42 -6.59 9.80 1.21
N GLY A 43 -6.29 10.57 2.25
CA GLY A 43 -6.44 12.03 2.23
C GLY A 43 -5.63 12.72 1.12
N LEU A 44 -4.40 12.26 0.88
CA LEU A 44 -3.54 12.79 -0.18
C LEU A 44 -4.09 12.48 -1.58
N PHE A 45 -4.58 11.27 -1.83
CA PHE A 45 -5.17 10.89 -3.11
C PHE A 45 -6.49 11.63 -3.37
N LEU A 46 -7.32 11.81 -2.34
CA LEU A 46 -8.55 12.61 -2.44
C LEU A 46 -8.23 14.08 -2.75
N TYR A 47 -7.32 14.68 -1.98
CA TYR A 47 -6.94 16.07 -2.22
C TYR A 47 -6.33 16.25 -3.62
N THR A 48 -5.52 15.31 -4.06
CA THR A 48 -4.91 15.33 -5.39
C THR A 48 -5.96 15.14 -6.50
N SER A 49 -6.96 14.28 -6.30
CA SER A 49 -8.06 14.12 -7.26
C SER A 49 -8.92 15.38 -7.38
N ASP A 50 -9.07 16.15 -6.31
CA ASP A 50 -9.89 17.37 -6.29
C ASP A 50 -9.20 18.54 -7.01
N ILE A 51 -7.87 18.63 -6.95
CA ILE A 51 -7.09 19.72 -7.58
C ILE A 51 -6.64 19.40 -9.02
N SER A 52 -6.77 18.16 -9.47
CA SER A 52 -6.33 17.74 -10.80
C SER A 52 -7.51 17.60 -11.78
N GLY A 53 -7.29 18.01 -13.03
CA GLY A 53 -8.33 17.96 -14.07
C GLY A 53 -8.79 16.54 -14.41
N ARG A 54 -10.04 16.40 -14.88
CA ARG A 54 -10.77 15.13 -15.13
C ARG A 54 -10.11 14.10 -16.08
N ASN A 55 -9.00 14.42 -16.76
CA ASN A 55 -8.40 13.60 -17.81
C ASN A 55 -7.02 13.03 -17.40
N ARG A 56 -6.13 12.75 -18.38
CA ARG A 56 -4.78 12.20 -18.18
C ARG A 56 -3.95 12.93 -17.11
N SER A 57 -4.19 14.22 -16.88
CA SER A 57 -3.46 15.00 -15.85
C SER A 57 -3.64 14.46 -14.43
N ARG A 58 -4.82 13.92 -14.08
CA ARG A 58 -5.06 13.29 -12.76
C ARG A 58 -4.31 11.97 -12.60
N THR A 59 -4.36 11.11 -13.62
CA THR A 59 -3.58 9.86 -13.60
C THR A 59 -2.09 10.16 -13.47
N THR A 60 -1.59 11.16 -14.20
CA THR A 60 -0.19 11.63 -14.06
C THR A 60 0.09 12.15 -12.65
N ALA A 61 -0.79 12.95 -12.05
CA ALA A 61 -0.60 13.46 -10.69
C ALA A 61 -0.56 12.34 -9.64
N MET A 62 -1.44 11.34 -9.75
CA MET A 62 -1.44 10.17 -8.87
C MET A 62 -0.16 9.34 -9.02
N VAL A 63 0.32 9.14 -10.26
CA VAL A 63 1.58 8.43 -10.53
C VAL A 63 2.78 9.19 -9.97
N ILE A 64 2.82 10.52 -10.09
CA ILE A 64 3.88 11.34 -9.49
C ILE A 64 3.87 11.19 -7.97
N LEU A 65 2.70 11.25 -7.33
CA LEU A 65 2.58 11.10 -5.88
C LEU A 65 3.08 9.72 -5.40
N GLU A 66 2.71 8.67 -6.11
CA GLU A 66 3.19 7.30 -5.85
C GLU A 66 4.70 7.16 -6.07
N GLY A 67 5.23 7.80 -7.11
CA GLY A 67 6.67 7.84 -7.41
C GLY A 67 7.47 8.57 -6.34
N VAL A 68 6.99 9.73 -5.86
CA VAL A 68 7.60 10.47 -4.75
C VAL A 68 7.58 9.63 -3.48
N ARG A 69 6.43 9.04 -3.13
CA ARG A 69 6.31 8.14 -1.96
C ARG A 69 7.35 7.02 -2.00
N SER A 70 7.43 6.34 -3.13
CA SER A 70 8.30 5.18 -3.29
C SER A 70 9.79 5.58 -3.35
N GLY A 71 10.11 6.69 -4.01
CA GLY A 71 11.47 7.24 -4.05
C GLY A 71 11.96 7.72 -2.69
N THR A 72 11.13 8.43 -1.93
CA THR A 72 11.45 8.83 -0.55
C THR A 72 11.64 7.62 0.35
N THR A 73 10.78 6.61 0.24
CA THR A 73 10.91 5.35 1.01
C THR A 73 12.24 4.67 0.72
N ALA A 74 12.61 4.55 -0.55
CA ALA A 74 13.88 3.98 -0.96
C ALA A 74 15.05 4.75 -0.33
N ALA A 75 15.10 6.08 -0.51
CA ALA A 75 16.19 6.90 0.01
C ALA A 75 16.34 6.81 1.54
N LEU A 76 15.21 6.80 2.27
CA LEU A 76 15.19 6.67 3.72
C LEU A 76 15.72 5.31 4.20
N ASN A 77 15.48 4.22 3.46
CA ASN A 77 15.97 2.90 3.86
C ASN A 77 17.52 2.83 3.96
N ILE A 78 18.25 3.55 3.10
CA ILE A 78 19.73 3.62 3.20
C ILE A 78 20.14 4.38 4.47
N VAL A 79 19.56 5.56 4.67
CA VAL A 79 19.92 6.47 5.77
C VAL A 79 19.62 5.80 7.10
N VAL A 80 18.43 5.21 7.24
CA VAL A 80 17.99 4.49 8.44
C VAL A 80 18.87 3.28 8.71
N GLY A 81 19.21 2.49 7.67
CA GLY A 81 20.10 1.32 7.82
C GLY A 81 21.47 1.69 8.40
N LYS A 82 22.09 2.77 7.91
CA LYS A 82 23.35 3.29 8.46
C LYS A 82 23.19 3.86 9.87
N MET A 83 22.12 4.62 10.12
CA MET A 83 21.86 5.20 11.45
C MET A 83 21.67 4.12 12.51
N ILE A 84 20.97 3.03 12.20
CA ILE A 84 20.77 1.91 13.13
C ILE A 84 22.12 1.25 13.48
N GLN A 85 23.01 1.08 12.51
CA GLN A 85 24.32 0.47 12.77
C GLN A 85 25.23 1.34 13.65
N GLN A 86 25.18 2.67 13.49
CA GLN A 86 26.06 3.59 14.22
C GLN A 86 25.51 3.98 15.59
N ASN A 87 24.21 4.28 15.67
CA ASN A 87 23.60 4.96 16.81
C ASN A 87 22.44 4.16 17.45
N GLY A 88 22.22 2.92 17.00
CA GLY A 88 21.10 2.10 17.42
C GLY A 88 19.74 2.67 16.99
N PHE A 89 18.67 2.24 17.66
CA PHE A 89 17.29 2.57 17.28
C PHE A 89 16.79 3.95 17.76
N MET A 90 17.53 4.63 18.64
CA MET A 90 17.09 5.89 19.26
C MET A 90 17.04 7.05 18.27
N LEU A 91 18.10 7.28 17.49
CA LEU A 91 18.15 8.39 16.54
C LEU A 91 17.08 8.28 15.44
N PRO A 92 16.89 7.11 14.77
CA PRO A 92 15.79 6.92 13.82
C PRO A 92 14.41 7.18 14.43
N GLY A 93 14.21 6.82 15.71
CA GLY A 93 12.96 7.06 16.42
C GLY A 93 12.63 8.55 16.54
N TRP A 94 13.59 9.36 16.99
CA TRP A 94 13.42 10.81 17.11
C TRP A 94 13.18 11.50 15.76
N ILE A 95 13.92 11.11 14.72
CA ILE A 95 13.72 11.65 13.36
C ILE A 95 12.31 11.31 12.85
N SER A 96 11.84 10.08 13.07
CA SER A 96 10.50 9.66 12.68
C SER A 96 9.42 10.46 13.40
N LEU A 97 9.59 10.71 14.70
CA LEU A 97 8.69 11.54 15.48
C LEU A 97 8.65 12.98 14.95
N ALA A 98 9.81 13.61 14.79
CA ALA A 98 9.92 14.98 14.27
C ALA A 98 9.26 15.11 12.88
N ALA A 99 9.52 14.17 11.97
CA ALA A 99 8.90 14.15 10.65
C ALA A 99 7.37 14.01 10.72
N SER A 100 6.86 13.16 11.62
CA SER A 100 5.41 12.97 11.80
C SER A 100 4.72 14.23 12.34
N VAL A 101 5.34 14.93 13.28
CA VAL A 101 4.83 16.18 13.85
C VAL A 101 4.84 17.28 12.78
N SER A 102 5.91 17.41 12.02
CA SER A 102 5.97 18.34 10.88
C SER A 102 4.87 18.03 9.86
N GLY A 103 4.62 16.77 9.55
CA GLY A 103 3.53 16.34 8.68
C GLY A 103 2.15 16.76 9.21
N LEU A 104 1.90 16.62 10.52
CA LEU A 104 0.66 17.10 11.15
C LEU A 104 0.51 18.62 11.04
N LEU A 105 1.56 19.38 11.32
CA LEU A 105 1.54 20.83 11.21
C LEU A 105 1.26 21.29 9.79
N LEU A 106 1.84 20.61 8.79
CA LEU A 106 1.55 20.88 7.39
C LEU A 106 0.08 20.61 7.04
N ILE A 107 -0.52 19.53 7.55
CA ILE A 107 -1.95 19.25 7.33
C ILE A 107 -2.83 20.37 7.91
N PHE A 108 -2.50 20.87 9.09
CA PHE A 108 -3.23 21.99 9.69
C PHE A 108 -3.02 23.31 8.94
N ALA A 109 -1.88 23.49 8.28
CA ALA A 109 -1.59 24.64 7.46
C ALA A 109 -2.24 24.58 6.06
N LEU A 110 -2.71 23.41 5.62
CA LEU A 110 -3.40 23.29 4.33
C LEU A 110 -4.74 24.04 4.36
N PRO A 111 -5.07 24.79 3.30
CA PRO A 111 -6.32 25.53 3.24
C PRO A 111 -7.52 24.57 3.25
N ASN A 112 -8.45 24.80 4.17
CA ASN A 112 -9.73 24.09 4.23
C ASN A 112 -10.51 24.33 2.93
N ARG A 113 -10.54 23.34 2.04
CA ARG A 113 -11.46 23.37 0.89
C ARG A 113 -12.82 22.87 1.34
N LYS A 114 -13.85 23.68 1.08
CA LYS A 114 -15.24 23.27 1.23
C LYS A 114 -15.52 22.18 0.19
N PRO A 115 -16.30 21.13 0.52
CA PRO A 115 -16.70 20.13 -0.46
C PRO A 115 -17.38 20.84 -1.63
N GLN A 116 -16.92 20.57 -2.86
CA GLN A 116 -17.61 21.03 -4.05
C GLN A 116 -18.94 20.29 -4.13
N VAL A 117 -20.00 20.91 -3.61
CA VAL A 117 -21.36 20.47 -3.89
C VAL A 117 -21.61 20.76 -5.36
N LEU A 118 -21.50 19.72 -6.20
CA LEU A 118 -21.93 19.79 -7.59
C LEU A 118 -23.43 20.10 -7.58
N ALA A 119 -23.80 21.35 -7.86
CA ALA A 119 -25.17 21.74 -8.07
C ALA A 119 -25.68 21.06 -9.35
N ILE A 120 -26.49 20.02 -9.20
CA ILE A 120 -27.16 19.34 -10.32
C ILE A 120 -28.21 20.33 -10.89
N PRO A 121 -28.06 20.83 -12.13
CA PRO A 121 -29.05 21.72 -12.72
C PRO A 121 -30.30 20.90 -13.08
N GLY A 122 -31.42 21.15 -12.41
CA GLY A 122 -32.71 20.50 -12.67
C GLY A 122 -33.26 19.62 -11.54
N SER A 123 -32.47 19.35 -10.49
CA SER A 123 -32.99 18.73 -9.27
C SER A 123 -33.61 19.81 -8.38
N ARG A 124 -34.96 19.86 -8.28
CA ARG A 124 -35.67 20.63 -7.24
C ARG A 124 -35.45 20.06 -5.84
N THR A 125 -34.79 18.92 -5.72
CA THR A 125 -34.26 18.44 -4.45
C THR A 125 -32.97 19.18 -4.21
N LYS A 126 -32.94 20.04 -3.18
CA LYS A 126 -31.69 20.61 -2.65
C LYS A 126 -30.65 19.49 -2.67
N ALA A 127 -29.54 19.69 -3.37
CA ALA A 127 -28.33 18.89 -3.21
C ALA A 127 -27.78 19.19 -1.80
N GLY A 128 -28.56 18.83 -0.78
CA GLY A 128 -28.04 18.68 0.55
C GLY A 128 -27.04 17.54 0.49
N TYR A 129 -26.00 17.66 1.29
CA TYR A 129 -25.67 16.56 2.19
C TYR A 129 -26.93 15.70 2.33
N THR A 130 -26.89 14.44 1.91
CA THR A 130 -27.80 13.46 2.50
C THR A 130 -27.73 13.77 3.97
N GLN A 131 -28.82 14.32 4.52
CA GLN A 131 -28.99 14.32 5.95
C GLN A 131 -28.64 12.89 6.30
N ILE A 132 -27.57 12.72 7.06
CA ILE A 132 -27.48 11.57 7.93
C ILE A 132 -28.70 11.79 8.81
N GLN A 133 -29.82 11.27 8.32
CA GLN A 133 -31.02 11.18 9.09
C GLN A 133 -30.56 10.39 10.30
N ASP A 134 -30.84 10.94 11.47
CA ASP A 134 -30.45 10.47 12.80
C ASP A 134 -31.19 9.17 13.13
N ASP A 135 -31.20 8.24 12.17
CA ASP A 135 -31.65 6.88 12.30
C ASP A 135 -30.46 6.17 12.94
N GLY A 136 -30.63 5.78 14.20
CA GLY A 136 -29.55 5.25 15.06
C GLY A 136 -28.69 4.16 14.42
N ILE A 137 -27.56 3.85 15.10
CA ILE A 137 -26.50 2.89 14.71
C ILE A 137 -26.83 2.14 13.41
N PRO A 138 -26.22 2.52 12.27
CA PRO A 138 -26.60 1.95 10.99
C PRO A 138 -26.53 0.43 11.06
N ASP A 139 -27.58 -0.25 10.59
CA ASP A 139 -27.62 -1.71 10.52
C ASP A 139 -26.34 -2.23 9.84
N TRP A 140 -25.80 -3.36 10.28
CA TRP A 140 -24.55 -3.95 9.74
C TRP A 140 -24.62 -4.11 8.22
N LYS A 141 -25.82 -4.31 7.68
CA LYS A 141 -26.12 -4.31 6.23
C LYS A 141 -25.87 -2.97 5.54
N SER A 142 -26.14 -1.84 6.21
CA SER A 142 -25.84 -0.49 5.72
C SER A 142 -24.34 -0.18 5.74
N TRP A 143 -23.60 -0.68 6.74
CA TRP A 143 -22.14 -0.59 6.73
C TRP A 143 -21.51 -1.41 5.61
N MET A 144 -22.00 -2.64 5.40
CA MET A 144 -21.56 -3.48 4.28
C MET A 144 -21.98 -2.92 2.91
N SER A 145 -23.13 -2.26 2.82
CA SER A 145 -23.59 -1.66 1.56
C SER A 145 -22.73 -0.46 1.14
N MET A 146 -22.06 0.23 2.08
CA MET A 146 -21.06 1.26 1.76
C MET A 146 -19.83 0.68 1.05
N PHE A 147 -19.40 -0.53 1.40
CA PHE A 147 -18.34 -1.25 0.68
C PHE A 147 -18.80 -1.78 -0.68
N ALA A 148 -20.09 -2.12 -0.82
CA ALA A 148 -20.70 -2.52 -2.07
C ALA A 148 -21.13 -1.33 -2.96
N PHE A 149 -21.08 -0.10 -2.43
CA PHE A 149 -21.67 1.09 -3.05
C PHE A 149 -21.07 1.45 -4.40
N PRO A 150 -19.73 1.37 -4.63
CA PRO A 150 -19.19 1.64 -5.95
C PRO A 150 -19.66 0.60 -6.99
N ALA A 151 -19.87 -0.65 -6.56
CA ALA A 151 -20.34 -1.74 -7.41
C ALA A 151 -21.87 -1.67 -7.68
N GLY A 152 -22.63 -1.00 -6.82
CA GLY A 152 -24.07 -0.79 -6.95
C GLY A 152 -24.45 0.37 -7.88
N THR A 153 -23.52 1.27 -8.18
CA THR A 153 -23.72 2.37 -9.15
C THR A 153 -23.72 1.86 -10.60
N PHE A 154 -23.17 0.68 -10.86
CA PHE A 154 -23.09 0.12 -12.21
C PHE A 154 -24.37 -0.62 -12.58
N ASN A 155 -25.06 -0.13 -13.60
CA ASN A 155 -26.23 -0.80 -14.16
C ASN A 155 -25.84 -2.01 -15.04
N ASP A 156 -24.60 -2.04 -15.54
CA ASP A 156 -24.04 -3.15 -16.31
C ASP A 156 -23.40 -4.21 -15.40
N GLN A 157 -23.92 -5.43 -15.47
CA GLN A 157 -23.46 -6.57 -14.68
C GLN A 157 -22.00 -6.97 -15.01
N ASN A 158 -21.52 -6.72 -16.24
CA ASN A 158 -20.15 -7.01 -16.63
C ASN A 158 -19.16 -6.02 -16.00
N VAL A 159 -19.51 -4.73 -16.00
CA VAL A 159 -18.70 -3.68 -15.34
C VAL A 159 -18.63 -3.93 -13.84
N LYS A 160 -19.74 -4.34 -13.23
CA LYS A 160 -19.79 -4.73 -11.81
C LYS A 160 -18.87 -5.90 -11.50
N LYS A 161 -18.87 -6.95 -12.34
CA LYS A 161 -17.97 -8.11 -12.19
C LYS A 161 -16.50 -7.69 -12.31
N MET A 162 -16.16 -6.88 -13.31
CA MET A 162 -14.79 -6.35 -13.50
C MET A 162 -14.33 -5.50 -12.30
N PHE A 163 -15.21 -4.68 -11.74
CA PHE A 163 -14.89 -3.85 -10.59
C PHE A 163 -14.58 -4.71 -9.35
N ILE A 164 -15.42 -5.71 -9.08
CA ILE A 164 -15.25 -6.63 -7.94
C ILE A 164 -14.00 -7.49 -8.13
N SER A 165 -13.75 -8.01 -9.34
CA SER A 165 -12.56 -8.80 -9.62
C SER A 165 -11.27 -7.98 -9.45
N ALA A 166 -11.26 -6.72 -9.90
CA ALA A 166 -10.13 -5.81 -9.69
C ALA A 166 -9.88 -5.49 -8.20
N LEU A 167 -10.93 -5.30 -7.41
CA LEU A 167 -10.79 -5.13 -5.95
C LEU A 167 -10.25 -6.40 -5.28
N ALA A 168 -10.77 -7.56 -5.65
CA ALA A 168 -10.31 -8.85 -5.13
C ALA A 168 -8.83 -9.11 -5.49
N ALA A 169 -8.44 -8.87 -6.74
CA ALA A 169 -7.06 -8.98 -7.18
C ALA A 169 -6.14 -7.99 -6.43
N THR A 170 -6.58 -6.74 -6.22
CA THR A 170 -5.84 -5.74 -5.44
C THR A 170 -5.63 -6.22 -4.00
N PHE A 171 -6.66 -6.76 -3.37
CA PHE A 171 -6.58 -7.29 -2.01
C PHE A 171 -5.58 -8.44 -1.90
N LEU A 172 -5.68 -9.45 -2.78
CA LEU A 172 -4.76 -10.59 -2.78
C LEU A 172 -3.31 -10.16 -3.03
N MET A 173 -3.11 -9.25 -3.98
CA MET A 173 -1.79 -8.68 -4.27
C MET A 173 -1.22 -7.95 -3.06
N LEU A 174 -2.02 -7.10 -2.39
CA LEU A 174 -1.59 -6.39 -1.18
C LEU A 174 -1.25 -7.34 -0.04
N VAL A 175 -2.04 -8.41 0.16
CA VAL A 175 -1.76 -9.45 1.15
C VAL A 175 -0.40 -10.10 0.88
N ALA A 176 -0.14 -10.51 -0.36
CA ALA A 176 1.13 -11.12 -0.75
C ALA A 176 2.31 -10.15 -0.57
N MET A 177 2.21 -8.93 -1.10
CA MET A 177 3.28 -7.93 -1.04
C MET A 177 3.61 -7.50 0.40
N LEU A 178 2.59 -7.16 1.19
CA LEU A 178 2.79 -6.70 2.57
C LEU A 178 3.23 -7.85 3.48
N GLY A 179 2.73 -9.06 3.25
CA GLY A 179 3.15 -10.27 3.97
C GLY A 179 4.60 -10.62 3.68
N MET A 180 4.98 -10.65 2.41
CA MET A 180 6.35 -10.95 1.99
C MET A 180 7.35 -9.89 2.45
N LYS A 181 7.03 -8.58 2.39
CA LYS A 181 7.93 -7.54 2.92
C LYS A 181 8.28 -7.72 4.40
N LYS A 182 7.34 -8.22 5.22
CA LYS A 182 7.60 -8.52 6.65
C LYS A 182 8.55 -9.70 6.82
N VAL A 183 8.34 -10.76 6.04
CA VAL A 183 9.13 -12.00 6.14
C VAL A 183 10.50 -11.85 5.49
N GLN A 184 10.62 -11.11 4.40
CA GLN A 184 11.85 -10.97 3.63
C GLN A 184 13.01 -10.43 4.46
N SER A 185 12.77 -9.47 5.35
CA SER A 185 13.81 -8.98 6.27
C SER A 185 14.32 -10.11 7.18
N LEU A 186 13.41 -10.88 7.79
CA LEU A 186 13.76 -12.03 8.64
C LEU A 186 14.41 -13.17 7.84
N TYR A 187 13.99 -13.38 6.60
CA TYR A 187 14.55 -14.36 5.69
C TYR A 187 16.02 -14.05 5.37
N LEU A 188 16.33 -12.78 5.06
CA LEU A 188 17.68 -12.32 4.73
C LEU A 188 18.63 -12.32 5.94
N MET A 189 18.10 -12.14 7.15
CA MET A 189 18.89 -12.20 8.39
C MET A 189 19.20 -13.63 8.85
N ASN A 190 18.44 -14.63 8.38
CA ASN A 190 18.61 -16.02 8.80
C ASN A 190 19.74 -16.73 8.01
N GLU A 191 20.30 -17.81 8.55
CA GLU A 191 21.24 -18.67 7.83
C GLU A 191 20.56 -19.30 6.59
N PRO A 192 21.24 -19.50 5.44
CA PRO A 192 22.66 -19.30 5.16
C PRO A 192 23.02 -17.91 4.61
N ILE A 193 22.07 -16.97 4.51
CA ILE A 193 22.28 -15.67 3.85
C ILE A 193 22.94 -14.67 4.81
N CYS A 194 22.48 -14.60 6.06
CA CYS A 194 23.04 -13.81 7.16
C CYS A 194 23.47 -12.38 6.76
N TRP A 195 22.59 -11.65 6.07
CA TRP A 195 22.87 -10.27 5.69
C TRP A 195 22.77 -9.31 6.87
N SER A 196 23.68 -8.32 6.89
CA SER A 196 23.60 -7.22 7.85
C SER A 196 22.49 -6.22 7.47
N SER A 197 21.99 -5.46 8.44
CA SER A 197 20.92 -4.47 8.23
C SER A 197 21.26 -3.42 7.15
N SER A 198 22.53 -3.06 6.97
CA SER A 198 22.98 -2.15 5.90
C SER A 198 22.85 -2.77 4.52
N MET A 199 23.19 -4.05 4.38
CA MET A 199 23.08 -4.77 3.11
C MET A 199 21.61 -4.94 2.69
N ILE A 200 20.73 -5.25 3.65
CA ILE A 200 19.28 -5.30 3.44
C ILE A 200 18.75 -3.92 3.02
N GLY A 201 19.23 -2.84 3.64
CA GLY A 201 18.88 -1.47 3.28
C GLY A 201 19.25 -1.11 1.84
N TRP A 202 20.50 -1.41 1.42
CA TRP A 202 20.95 -1.19 0.04
C TRP A 202 20.20 -2.05 -0.98
N PHE A 203 19.95 -3.31 -0.64
CA PHE A 203 19.19 -4.23 -1.48
C PHE A 203 17.76 -3.72 -1.70
N SER A 204 17.06 -3.35 -0.62
CA SER A 204 15.70 -2.81 -0.68
C SER A 204 15.66 -1.50 -1.46
N PHE A 205 16.64 -0.63 -1.26
CA PHE A 205 16.78 0.59 -2.03
C PHE A 205 16.93 0.32 -3.53
N GLY A 206 17.86 -0.56 -3.91
CA GLY A 206 18.11 -0.88 -5.32
C GLY A 206 16.88 -1.49 -5.99
N SER A 207 16.18 -2.39 -5.29
CA SER A 207 14.94 -2.99 -5.76
C SER A 207 13.80 -1.99 -5.93
N ASP A 208 13.53 -1.17 -4.90
CA ASP A 208 12.46 -0.18 -4.96
C ASP A 208 12.78 0.91 -6.00
N LEU A 209 14.02 1.42 -6.05
CA LEU A 209 14.42 2.45 -7.01
C LEU A 209 14.32 1.95 -8.46
N SER A 210 14.86 0.77 -8.76
CA SER A 210 14.81 0.22 -10.12
C SER A 210 13.38 -0.01 -10.59
N ALA A 211 12.52 -0.59 -9.75
CA ALA A 211 11.11 -0.78 -10.07
C ALA A 211 10.34 0.54 -10.24
N ASN A 212 10.65 1.56 -9.42
CA ASN A 212 10.06 2.89 -9.56
C ASN A 212 10.47 3.55 -10.89
N MET A 213 11.75 3.46 -11.27
CA MET A 213 12.21 3.98 -12.56
C MET A 213 11.51 3.27 -13.72
N VAL A 214 11.42 1.94 -13.69
CA VAL A 214 10.68 1.18 -14.72
C VAL A 214 9.22 1.58 -14.77
N THR A 215 8.57 1.76 -13.62
CA THR A 215 7.16 2.18 -13.58
C THR A 215 6.96 3.58 -14.18
N ILE A 216 7.88 4.51 -13.94
CA ILE A 216 7.80 5.89 -14.46
C ILE A 216 8.11 5.96 -15.97
N PHE A 217 9.16 5.27 -16.44
CA PHE A 217 9.62 5.38 -17.83
C PHE A 217 8.97 4.35 -18.76
N ILE A 218 8.90 3.09 -18.35
CA ILE A 218 8.41 1.97 -19.17
C ILE A 218 6.91 1.78 -19.00
N GLY A 219 6.35 2.05 -17.82
CA GLY A 219 4.91 1.96 -17.56
C GLY A 219 4.05 2.72 -18.60
N PRO A 220 4.30 4.02 -18.85
CA PRO A 220 3.58 4.77 -19.87
C PRO A 220 3.74 4.23 -21.30
N LEU A 221 4.88 3.62 -21.63
CA LEU A 221 5.13 3.01 -22.93
C LEU A 221 4.31 1.71 -23.06
N LEU A 222 4.30 0.87 -22.04
CA LEU A 222 3.52 -0.37 -21.99
C LEU A 222 2.02 -0.11 -22.16
N ILE A 223 1.50 0.93 -21.51
CA ILE A 223 0.07 1.31 -21.60
C ILE A 223 -0.31 1.82 -22.99
N ARG A 224 0.65 2.32 -23.79
CA ARG A 224 0.38 2.67 -25.21
C ARG A 224 0.24 1.43 -26.08
N CYS A 225 0.95 0.35 -25.74
CA CYS A 225 1.00 -0.88 -26.52
C CYS A 225 -0.04 -1.93 -26.07
N LEU A 226 -0.42 -1.91 -24.79
CA LEU A 226 -1.25 -2.93 -24.16
C LEU A 226 -2.38 -2.30 -23.34
N PRO A 227 -3.53 -2.99 -23.17
CA PRO A 227 -4.57 -2.59 -22.22
C PRO A 227 -4.01 -2.46 -20.79
N GLY A 228 -4.43 -1.42 -20.05
CA GLY A 228 -3.93 -1.13 -18.70
C GLY A 228 -4.02 -2.30 -17.72
N MET A 229 -5.10 -3.09 -17.79
CA MET A 229 -5.25 -4.30 -16.94
C MET A 229 -4.21 -5.38 -17.27
N ILE A 230 -3.91 -5.61 -18.56
CA ILE A 230 -2.88 -6.59 -18.97
C ILE A 230 -1.50 -6.16 -18.46
N VAL A 231 -1.19 -4.86 -18.50
CA VAL A 231 0.05 -4.31 -17.93
C VAL A 231 0.14 -4.56 -16.42
N GLY A 232 -0.98 -4.43 -15.70
CA GLY A 232 -1.08 -4.80 -14.29
C GLY A 232 -0.86 -6.30 -14.05
N VAL A 233 -1.42 -7.17 -14.90
CA VAL A 233 -1.20 -8.62 -14.83
C VAL A 233 0.28 -8.98 -15.05
N LEU A 234 0.94 -8.39 -16.05
CA LEU A 234 2.37 -8.60 -16.28
C LEU A 234 3.23 -8.16 -15.07
N GLY A 235 2.86 -7.06 -14.41
CA GLY A 235 3.53 -6.62 -13.18
C GLY A 235 3.37 -7.61 -12.02
N MET A 236 2.18 -8.20 -11.86
CA MET A 236 1.93 -9.24 -10.85
C MET A 236 2.70 -10.53 -11.15
N LEU A 237 2.77 -10.94 -12.41
CA LEU A 237 3.53 -12.11 -12.84
C LEU A 237 5.05 -11.91 -12.68
N SER A 238 5.54 -10.70 -12.95
CA SER A 238 6.92 -10.30 -12.67
C SER A 238 7.24 -10.46 -11.18
N GLU A 239 6.41 -9.90 -10.29
CA GLU A 239 6.59 -10.07 -8.84
C GLU A 239 6.51 -11.54 -8.39
N ALA A 240 5.57 -12.31 -8.95
CA ALA A 240 5.47 -13.75 -8.68
C ALA A 240 6.76 -14.50 -9.07
N GLY A 241 7.35 -14.19 -10.23
CA GLY A 241 8.65 -14.71 -10.65
C GLY A 241 9.77 -14.33 -9.68
N GLY A 242 9.72 -13.11 -9.15
CA GLY A 242 10.56 -12.64 -8.06
C GLY A 242 10.51 -13.51 -6.80
N TYR A 243 9.30 -13.82 -6.34
CA TYR A 243 9.09 -14.68 -5.17
C TYR A 243 9.47 -16.14 -5.42
N LEU A 244 9.20 -16.67 -6.61
CA LEU A 244 9.68 -18.01 -6.99
C LEU A 244 11.21 -18.07 -6.94
N PHE A 245 11.87 -17.05 -7.47
CA PHE A 245 13.33 -16.98 -7.44
C PHE A 245 13.87 -16.81 -6.02
N LEU A 246 13.21 -16.01 -5.17
CA LEU A 246 13.53 -15.89 -3.75
C LEU A 246 13.45 -17.24 -3.02
N ALA A 247 12.46 -18.06 -3.33
CA ALA A 247 12.34 -19.40 -2.78
C ALA A 247 13.55 -20.27 -3.18
N LEU A 248 13.88 -20.28 -4.46
CA LEU A 248 14.92 -21.14 -5.04
C LEU A 248 16.35 -20.67 -4.75
N ALA A 249 16.53 -19.42 -4.31
CA ALA A 249 17.85 -18.87 -4.03
C ALA A 249 18.47 -19.49 -2.75
N ASP A 250 19.55 -20.24 -2.96
CA ASP A 250 20.35 -20.91 -1.91
C ASP A 250 21.47 -20.02 -1.35
N THR A 251 21.84 -18.95 -2.06
CA THR A 251 23.02 -18.13 -1.80
C THR A 251 22.68 -16.64 -1.89
N GLY A 252 23.32 -15.84 -1.04
CA GLY A 252 23.15 -14.38 -1.04
C GLY A 252 23.46 -13.74 -2.40
N PHE A 253 24.43 -14.27 -3.15
CA PHE A 253 24.77 -13.72 -4.46
C PHE A 253 23.62 -13.87 -5.49
N LYS A 254 22.93 -15.01 -5.48
CA LYS A 254 21.78 -15.22 -6.38
C LYS A 254 20.69 -14.20 -6.11
N LEU A 255 20.48 -13.80 -4.86
CA LEU A 255 19.43 -12.84 -4.48
C LEU A 255 19.57 -11.47 -5.13
N TYR A 256 20.76 -11.06 -5.57
CA TYR A 256 20.92 -9.82 -6.34
C TYR A 256 20.17 -9.81 -7.68
N PHE A 257 19.82 -10.98 -8.22
CA PHE A 257 19.02 -11.11 -9.44
C PHE A 257 17.51 -11.03 -9.18
N GLN A 258 17.05 -11.24 -7.94
CA GLN A 258 15.61 -11.20 -7.60
C GLN A 258 14.93 -9.86 -7.96
N PRO A 259 15.54 -8.68 -7.71
CA PRO A 259 14.97 -7.40 -8.11
C PRO A 259 14.73 -7.27 -9.61
N ALA A 260 15.58 -7.87 -10.44
CA ALA A 260 15.42 -7.83 -11.90
C ALA A 260 14.17 -8.59 -12.36
N LEU A 261 13.85 -9.71 -11.69
CA LEU A 261 12.63 -10.46 -11.95
C LEU A 261 11.38 -9.74 -11.42
N SER A 262 11.54 -8.97 -10.35
CA SER A 262 10.48 -8.24 -9.61
C SER A 262 10.32 -6.79 -10.06
N ILE A 263 10.92 -6.44 -11.20
CA ILE A 263 11.05 -5.05 -11.62
C ILE A 263 9.69 -4.39 -11.92
N GLY A 264 8.67 -5.20 -12.24
CA GLY A 264 7.31 -4.75 -12.53
C GLY A 264 6.41 -4.57 -11.30
N HIS A 265 6.88 -4.83 -10.07
CA HIS A 265 5.98 -4.95 -8.90
C HIS A 265 5.22 -3.67 -8.50
N GLN A 266 5.72 -2.50 -8.89
CA GLN A 266 5.10 -1.20 -8.59
C GLN A 266 4.03 -0.80 -9.62
N ILE A 267 4.01 -1.43 -10.79
CA ILE A 267 3.08 -1.13 -11.89
C ILE A 267 1.62 -1.45 -11.54
N PRO A 268 1.28 -2.64 -10.99
CA PRO A 268 -0.11 -3.06 -10.82
C PRO A 268 -0.96 -2.11 -9.96
N MET A 269 -0.40 -1.59 -8.85
CA MET A 269 -1.12 -0.69 -7.95
C MET A 269 -1.55 0.60 -8.64
N GLY A 270 -0.66 1.21 -9.42
CA GLY A 270 -0.97 2.41 -10.21
C GLY A 270 -2.00 2.12 -11.30
N MET A 271 -1.88 0.98 -11.98
CA MET A 271 -2.78 0.59 -13.06
C MET A 271 -4.19 0.31 -12.57
N ILE A 272 -4.34 -0.51 -11.52
CA ILE A 272 -5.65 -0.86 -10.99
C ILE A 272 -6.35 0.39 -10.45
N ARG A 273 -5.65 1.24 -9.68
CA ARG A 273 -6.22 2.52 -9.20
C ARG A 273 -6.62 3.44 -10.36
N GLY A 274 -5.78 3.55 -11.39
CA GLY A 274 -6.05 4.34 -12.58
C GLY A 274 -7.29 3.88 -13.33
N GLU A 275 -7.37 2.58 -13.62
CA GLU A 275 -8.48 1.96 -14.36
C GLU A 275 -9.79 1.97 -13.55
N LEU A 276 -9.74 1.62 -12.26
CA LEU A 276 -10.90 1.72 -11.38
C LEU A 276 -11.41 3.16 -11.29
N SER A 277 -10.51 4.16 -11.22
CA SER A 277 -10.91 5.57 -11.18
C SER A 277 -11.56 6.07 -12.47
N ARG A 278 -11.32 5.38 -13.59
CA ARG A 278 -11.93 5.66 -14.90
C ARG A 278 -13.29 4.98 -15.04
N LEU A 279 -13.42 3.77 -14.49
CA LEU A 279 -14.70 3.06 -14.43
C LEU A 279 -15.68 3.78 -13.51
N VAL A 280 -15.21 4.27 -12.36
CA VAL A 280 -16.04 4.97 -11.37
C VAL A 280 -16.16 6.46 -11.75
N GLY A 281 -17.39 6.94 -11.93
CA GLY A 281 -17.69 8.36 -12.20
C GLY A 281 -17.15 9.29 -11.11
N SER A 282 -17.03 10.60 -11.42
CA SER A 282 -16.42 11.57 -10.48
C SER A 282 -17.10 11.65 -9.11
N GLU A 283 -18.37 11.26 -9.01
CA GLU A 283 -19.15 11.29 -7.78
C GLU A 283 -18.81 10.15 -6.81
N ALA A 284 -18.36 9.00 -7.31
CA ALA A 284 -18.10 7.80 -6.50
C ALA A 284 -16.61 7.50 -6.26
N GLN A 285 -15.71 8.36 -6.77
CA GLN A 285 -14.26 8.20 -6.62
C GLN A 285 -13.80 8.25 -5.16
N GLY A 286 -14.42 9.09 -4.34
CA GLY A 286 -14.12 9.14 -2.91
C GLY A 286 -14.35 7.79 -2.21
N THR A 287 -15.51 7.19 -2.48
CA THR A 287 -15.89 5.87 -1.95
C THR A 287 -14.99 4.75 -2.48
N MET A 288 -14.57 4.82 -3.75
CA MET A 288 -13.63 3.87 -4.33
C MET A 288 -12.27 3.90 -3.61
N PHE A 289 -11.67 5.08 -3.43
CA PHE A 289 -10.40 5.20 -2.72
C PHE A 289 -10.51 4.80 -1.25
N ALA A 290 -11.63 5.12 -0.59
CA ALA A 290 -11.89 4.66 0.78
C ALA A 290 -11.97 3.12 0.85
N THR A 291 -12.62 2.47 -0.11
CA THR A 291 -12.71 1.00 -0.19
C THR A 291 -11.31 0.39 -0.35
N ILE A 292 -10.48 0.92 -1.26
CA ILE A 292 -9.10 0.47 -1.44
C ILE A 292 -8.27 0.67 -0.16
N ALA A 293 -8.44 1.80 0.53
CA ALA A 293 -7.75 2.07 1.79
C ALA A 293 -8.14 1.08 2.92
N VAL A 294 -9.41 0.67 2.98
CA VAL A 294 -9.86 -0.37 3.91
C VAL A 294 -9.27 -1.73 3.52
N LEU A 295 -9.29 -2.10 2.23
CA LEU A 295 -8.66 -3.34 1.76
C LEU A 295 -7.15 -3.37 2.07
N GLU A 296 -6.45 -2.26 1.89
CA GLU A 296 -5.03 -2.12 2.24
C GLU A 296 -4.81 -2.30 3.75
N SER A 297 -5.66 -1.69 4.57
CA SER A 297 -5.61 -1.85 6.03
C SER A 297 -5.88 -3.28 6.47
N PHE A 298 -6.86 -3.96 5.85
CA PHE A 298 -7.17 -5.35 6.13
C PHE A 298 -6.04 -6.29 5.64
N SER A 299 -5.40 -5.94 4.53
CA SER A 299 -4.25 -6.68 4.00
C SER A 299 -3.05 -6.66 4.95
N PHE A 300 -2.87 -5.61 5.76
CA PHE A 300 -1.85 -5.61 6.82
C PHE A 300 -2.09 -6.68 7.88
N ALA A 301 -3.36 -6.84 8.29
CA ALA A 301 -3.74 -7.82 9.29
C ALA A 301 -3.57 -9.24 8.72
N VAL A 302 -4.12 -9.50 7.53
CA VAL A 302 -4.02 -10.82 6.88
C VAL A 302 -2.58 -11.14 6.48
N GLY A 303 -1.82 -10.18 5.97
CA GLY A 303 -0.42 -10.34 5.61
C GLY A 303 0.48 -10.69 6.80
N SER A 304 0.08 -10.39 8.04
CA SER A 304 0.81 -10.84 9.23
C SER A 304 0.84 -12.36 9.40
N THR A 305 -0.11 -13.09 8.78
CA THR A 305 -0.14 -14.56 8.79
C THR A 305 1.08 -15.18 8.09
N PHE A 306 1.72 -14.46 7.18
CA PHE A 306 2.97 -14.89 6.53
C PHE A 306 4.10 -15.13 7.54
N LEU A 307 4.14 -14.40 8.66
CA LEU A 307 5.12 -14.64 9.71
C LEU A 307 4.89 -15.97 10.41
N TYR A 308 3.63 -16.35 10.65
CA TYR A 308 3.28 -17.64 11.21
C TYR A 308 3.62 -18.78 10.25
N VAL A 309 3.29 -18.61 8.96
CA VAL A 309 3.67 -19.57 7.90
C VAL A 309 5.19 -19.71 7.82
N TYR A 310 5.93 -18.61 7.83
CA TYR A 310 7.39 -18.64 7.84
C TYR A 310 7.92 -19.41 9.03
N ASN A 311 7.51 -19.05 10.26
CA ASN A 311 7.96 -19.73 11.48
C ASN A 311 7.64 -21.24 11.48
N ALA A 312 6.47 -21.64 11.01
CA ALA A 312 6.09 -23.05 10.90
C ALA A 312 6.88 -23.82 9.81
N THR A 313 7.30 -23.13 8.75
CA THR A 313 8.00 -23.75 7.59
C THR A 313 9.52 -23.68 7.71
N LEU A 314 10.06 -23.00 8.72
CA LEU A 314 11.51 -22.86 8.96
C LEU A 314 12.25 -24.21 9.01
N GLY A 315 11.63 -25.24 9.61
CA GLY A 315 12.23 -26.56 9.76
C GLY A 315 12.16 -27.45 8.51
N PHE A 316 11.28 -27.12 7.56
CA PHE A 316 11.10 -27.89 6.33
C PHE A 316 11.79 -27.21 5.13
N TYR A 317 11.30 -26.02 4.78
CA TYR A 317 11.84 -25.24 3.66
C TYR A 317 11.48 -23.77 3.83
N LYS A 318 12.50 -22.93 4.03
CA LYS A 318 12.35 -21.48 4.28
C LYS A 318 11.69 -20.75 3.11
N GLY A 319 11.88 -21.23 1.88
CA GLY A 319 11.29 -20.67 0.65
C GLY A 319 9.79 -20.91 0.51
N THR A 320 9.18 -21.75 1.34
CA THR A 320 7.73 -22.08 1.27
C THR A 320 6.87 -20.82 1.35
N VAL A 321 7.24 -19.86 2.20
CA VAL A 321 6.51 -18.59 2.34
C VAL A 321 6.51 -17.77 1.05
N ALA A 322 7.62 -17.78 0.30
CA ALA A 322 7.73 -17.11 -0.99
C ALA A 322 6.92 -17.85 -2.06
N LEU A 323 6.87 -19.18 -2.03
CA LEU A 323 5.96 -19.96 -2.89
C LEU A 323 4.49 -19.64 -2.64
N VAL A 324 4.08 -19.49 -1.37
CA VAL A 324 2.72 -19.07 -1.00
C VAL A 324 2.42 -17.66 -1.53
N GLY A 325 3.36 -16.72 -1.36
CA GLY A 325 3.24 -15.38 -1.94
C GLY A 325 3.10 -15.41 -3.46
N ALA A 326 3.92 -16.18 -4.16
CA ALA A 326 3.85 -16.33 -5.61
C ALA A 326 2.51 -16.92 -6.06
N PHE A 327 2.03 -17.97 -5.38
CA PHE A 327 0.72 -18.57 -5.67
C PHE A 327 -0.43 -17.57 -5.53
N ILE A 328 -0.44 -16.78 -4.45
CA ILE A 328 -1.45 -15.73 -4.24
C ILE A 328 -1.41 -14.69 -5.36
N LEU A 329 -0.22 -14.30 -5.84
CA LEU A 329 -0.07 -13.39 -6.97
C LEU A 329 -0.54 -13.99 -8.29
N PHE A 330 -0.31 -15.29 -8.54
CA PHE A 330 -0.86 -15.98 -9.70
C PHE A 330 -2.39 -16.00 -9.67
N VAL A 331 -2.99 -16.27 -8.51
CA VAL A 331 -4.45 -16.23 -8.35
C VAL A 331 -4.97 -14.80 -8.56
N ALA A 332 -4.29 -13.79 -8.03
CA ALA A 332 -4.65 -12.39 -8.25
C ALA A 332 -4.58 -12.00 -9.74
N ALA A 333 -3.53 -12.43 -10.45
CA ALA A 333 -3.37 -12.24 -11.88
C ALA A 333 -4.48 -12.93 -12.69
N TRP A 334 -4.82 -14.17 -12.33
CA TRP A 334 -5.90 -14.92 -12.97
C TRP A 334 -7.28 -14.27 -12.79
N ILE A 335 -7.58 -13.75 -11.59
CA ILE A 335 -8.84 -13.06 -11.30
C ILE A 335 -8.98 -11.76 -12.11
N LEU A 336 -7.86 -11.12 -12.46
CA LEU A 336 -7.84 -9.85 -13.19
C LEU A 336 -7.93 -10.01 -14.72
N MET A 337 -7.62 -11.21 -15.25
CA MET A 337 -7.77 -11.55 -16.67
C MET A 337 -9.24 -11.74 -17.07
#